data_AF-A0A967VRZ6-F1
#
_entry.id   AF-A0A967VRZ6-F1
#
_cell.length_a   1.000
_cell.length_b   1.000
_cell.length_c   1.000
_cell.angle_alpha   90.00
_cell.angle_beta   90.00
_cell.angle_gamma   90.00
#
_symmetry.space_group_name_H-M   'P 1'
#
loop_
_entity.id
_entity.type
_entity.pdbx_description
1 polymer ?
#
loop_
_entity_poly.entity_id
_entity_poly.type
_entity_poly.pdbx_seq_one_letter_code
_entity_poly.pdbx_strand_id
1 'polypeptide(L)'
;PDHQAGHAYALSLPIPRWRYVLLKMADGAIFLLPAALVFWFGALLAAGSVTLPDGLHAYPTLLAMRFWMAMLLAYAVLFALAAGSVRTILIVVGGVFGGLLVGEVVVRFLDAFVLALEGWSFIRAVLDVLSGWPGPFRVYAGNWMLIDV
;
A
#
# COMPACT_ATOMS: atom_id res chain seq x y z
N PRO A 1 10.99 -34.82 -15.93
CA PRO A 1 9.76 -35.35 -16.55
C PRO A 1 8.62 -34.30 -16.54
N ASP A 2 8.87 -33.11 -17.12
CA ASP A 2 7.93 -31.97 -17.09
C ASP A 2 7.82 -31.27 -18.46
N HIS A 3 8.13 -31.99 -19.53
CA HIS A 3 8.07 -31.50 -20.92
C HIS A 3 6.86 -32.07 -21.68
N GLN A 4 6.02 -32.87 -21.01
CA GLN A 4 4.88 -33.54 -21.62
C GLN A 4 3.61 -32.69 -21.66
N ALA A 5 3.55 -31.55 -20.95
CA ALA A 5 2.33 -30.74 -20.83
C ALA A 5 2.12 -29.73 -21.97
N GLY A 6 3.03 -29.60 -22.94
CA GLY A 6 2.86 -28.70 -24.10
C GLY A 6 2.69 -27.21 -23.76
N HIS A 7 2.95 -26.82 -22.51
CA HIS A 7 2.88 -25.43 -22.09
C HIS A 7 4.17 -24.73 -22.51
N ALA A 8 4.07 -23.81 -23.47
CA ALA A 8 5.13 -22.86 -23.75
C ALA A 8 5.37 -22.05 -22.46
N TYR A 9 6.43 -22.41 -21.73
CA TYR A 9 6.83 -21.70 -20.51
C TYR A 9 6.99 -20.22 -20.84
N ALA A 10 6.52 -19.30 -20.00
CA ALA A 10 6.73 -17.86 -20.20
C ALA A 10 8.22 -17.46 -20.34
N LEU A 11 9.14 -18.35 -19.94
CA LEU A 11 10.59 -18.24 -20.13
C LEU A 11 11.10 -18.62 -21.53
N SER A 12 10.27 -19.18 -22.41
CA SER A 12 10.62 -19.41 -23.82
C SER A 12 10.35 -18.17 -24.70
N LEU A 13 9.55 -17.22 -24.21
CA LEU A 13 9.39 -15.92 -24.84
C LEU A 13 10.67 -15.11 -24.61
N PRO A 14 11.22 -14.44 -25.64
CA PRO A 14 12.42 -13.60 -25.54
C PRO A 14 12.12 -12.26 -24.84
N ILE A 15 11.53 -12.32 -23.64
CA ILE A 15 11.13 -11.17 -22.83
C ILE A 15 11.94 -11.20 -21.53
N PRO A 16 12.59 -10.09 -21.14
CA PRO A 16 13.31 -10.03 -19.88
C PRO A 16 12.36 -10.14 -18.69
N ARG A 17 12.82 -10.78 -17.60
CA ARG A 17 12.00 -11.09 -16.41
C ARG A 17 11.33 -9.86 -15.79
N TRP A 18 12.00 -8.72 -15.76
CA TRP A 18 11.44 -7.48 -15.21
C TRP A 18 10.20 -7.03 -15.99
N ARG A 19 10.21 -7.16 -17.32
CA ARG A 19 9.09 -6.76 -18.18
C ARG A 19 7.91 -7.71 -18.00
N TYR A 20 8.17 -9.01 -17.85
CA TYR A 20 7.14 -9.99 -17.53
C TYR A 20 6.45 -9.67 -16.20
N VAL A 21 7.21 -9.33 -15.15
CA VAL A 21 6.66 -8.95 -13.84
C VAL A 21 5.83 -7.67 -13.94
N LEU A 22 6.31 -6.65 -14.68
CA LEU A 22 5.55 -5.42 -14.88
C LEU A 22 4.25 -5.64 -15.66
N LEU A 23 4.25 -6.50 -16.68
CA LEU A 23 3.03 -6.83 -17.41
C LEU A 23 2.01 -7.51 -16.50
N LYS A 24 2.43 -8.49 -15.70
CA LYS A 24 1.55 -9.19 -14.75
C LYS A 24 0.99 -8.24 -13.68
N MET A 25 1.81 -7.29 -13.22
CA MET A 25 1.40 -6.23 -12.28
C MET A 25 0.40 -5.27 -12.95
N ALA A 26 0.65 -4.86 -14.19
CA ALA A 26 -0.24 -3.97 -14.93
C ALA A 26 -1.60 -4.61 -15.19
N ASP A 27 -1.63 -5.90 -15.55
CA ASP A 27 -2.87 -6.65 -15.75
C ASP A 27 -3.72 -6.63 -14.47
N GLY A 28 -3.15 -6.95 -13.31
CA GLY A 28 -3.89 -6.90 -12.06
C GLY A 28 -4.31 -5.49 -11.66
N ALA A 29 -3.51 -4.47 -11.95
CA ALA A 29 -3.92 -3.08 -11.76
C ALA A 29 -5.12 -2.70 -12.65
N ILE A 30 -5.15 -3.17 -13.91
CA ILE A 30 -6.29 -2.98 -14.82
C ILE A 30 -7.54 -3.70 -14.27
N PHE A 31 -7.41 -4.90 -13.71
CA PHE A 31 -8.52 -5.62 -13.10
C PHE A 31 -9.16 -4.91 -11.91
N LEU A 32 -8.48 -3.93 -11.28
CA LEU A 32 -9.05 -3.13 -10.21
C LEU A 32 -9.93 -1.98 -10.73
N LEU A 33 -9.78 -1.57 -12.01
CA LEU A 33 -10.51 -0.43 -12.58
C LEU A 33 -12.04 -0.54 -12.40
N PRO A 34 -12.68 -1.70 -12.65
CA PRO A 34 -14.13 -1.82 -12.45
C PRO A 34 -14.57 -1.50 -11.02
N ALA A 35 -13.84 -1.99 -10.00
CA ALA A 35 -14.16 -1.71 -8.60
C ALA A 35 -14.03 -0.21 -8.28
N ALA A 36 -13.00 0.44 -8.83
CA ALA A 36 -12.77 1.87 -8.68
C ALA A 36 -13.87 2.70 -9.32
N LEU A 37 -14.29 2.32 -10.53
CA LEU A 37 -15.36 2.99 -11.26
C LEU A 37 -16.69 2.82 -10.54
N VAL A 38 -17.03 1.62 -10.07
CA VAL A 38 -18.25 1.37 -9.29
C VAL A 38 -18.27 2.24 -8.04
N PHE A 39 -17.17 2.32 -7.30
CA PHE A 39 -17.07 3.19 -6.13
C PHE A 39 -17.22 4.67 -6.50
N TRP A 40 -16.56 5.12 -7.57
CA TRP A 40 -16.63 6.51 -8.03
C TRP A 40 -18.05 6.91 -8.45
N PHE A 41 -18.72 6.10 -9.27
CA PHE A 41 -20.11 6.32 -9.66
C PHE A 41 -21.05 6.28 -8.46
N GLY A 42 -20.85 5.33 -7.54
CA GLY A 42 -21.62 5.26 -6.30
C GLY A 42 -21.47 6.53 -5.46
N ALA A 43 -20.26 7.07 -5.34
CA ALA A 43 -20.00 8.31 -4.62
C ALA A 43 -20.64 9.53 -5.30
N LEU A 44 -20.59 9.61 -6.64
CA LEU A 44 -21.26 10.67 -7.41
C LEU A 44 -22.78 10.61 -7.26
N LEU A 45 -23.37 9.42 -7.37
CA LEU A 45 -24.81 9.22 -7.20
C LEU A 45 -25.26 9.56 -5.78
N ALA A 46 -24.49 9.16 -4.77
CA ALA A 46 -24.78 9.48 -3.37
C ALA A 46 -24.68 10.98 -3.08
N ALA A 47 -23.70 11.68 -3.66
CA ALA A 47 -23.59 13.13 -3.52
C ALA A 47 -24.69 13.87 -4.30
N GLY A 48 -25.13 13.32 -5.43
CA GLY A 48 -26.22 13.89 -6.23
C GLY A 48 -27.61 13.69 -5.63
N SER A 49 -27.78 12.74 -4.71
CA SER A 49 -29.07 12.48 -4.05
C SER A 49 -29.32 13.38 -2.81
N VAL A 50 -28.32 14.15 -2.39
CA VAL A 50 -28.38 15.03 -1.22
C VAL A 50 -28.09 16.47 -1.64
N THR A 51 -28.81 17.44 -1.07
CA THR A 51 -28.50 18.86 -1.27
C THR A 51 -27.24 19.24 -0.49
N LEU A 52 -26.11 19.33 -1.18
CA LEU A 52 -24.82 19.71 -0.62
C LEU A 52 -24.48 21.17 -1.01
N PRO A 53 -23.76 21.92 -0.16
CA PRO A 53 -23.14 23.18 -0.56
C PRO A 53 -22.16 22.98 -1.73
N ASP A 54 -22.05 23.96 -2.63
CA ASP A 54 -21.22 23.87 -3.85
C ASP A 54 -19.77 23.41 -3.60
N GLY A 55 -19.18 23.81 -2.46
CA GLY A 55 -17.83 23.43 -2.07
C GLY A 55 -17.63 21.93 -1.77
N LEU A 56 -18.69 21.18 -1.50
CA LEU A 56 -18.67 19.75 -1.17
C LEU A 56 -18.82 18.85 -2.42
N HIS A 57 -19.15 19.40 -3.58
CA HIS A 57 -19.34 18.60 -4.81
C HIS A 57 -18.04 18.03 -5.40
N ALA A 58 -16.88 18.60 -5.07
CA ALA A 58 -15.58 18.05 -5.48
C ALA A 58 -15.18 16.81 -4.66
N TYR A 59 -15.82 16.60 -3.50
CA TYR A 59 -15.46 15.58 -2.54
C TYR A 59 -15.55 14.13 -3.05
N PRO A 60 -16.61 13.72 -3.77
CA PRO A 60 -16.76 12.34 -4.25
C PRO A 60 -15.62 11.91 -5.17
N THR A 61 -15.15 12.80 -6.04
CA THR A 61 -14.04 12.52 -6.96
C THR A 61 -12.71 12.38 -6.21
N LEU A 62 -12.45 13.24 -5.23
CA LEU A 62 -11.26 13.15 -4.39
C LEU A 62 -11.24 11.87 -3.55
N LEU A 63 -12.39 11.49 -2.99
CA LEU A 63 -12.57 10.25 -2.25
C LEU A 63 -12.30 9.03 -3.15
N ALA A 64 -12.87 9.02 -4.35
CA ALA A 64 -12.66 7.94 -5.32
C ALA A 64 -11.18 7.82 -5.76
N MET A 65 -10.49 8.95 -5.94
CA MET A 65 -9.07 8.93 -6.27
C MET A 65 -8.22 8.35 -5.12
N ARG A 66 -8.53 8.70 -3.87
CA ARG A 66 -7.87 8.10 -2.69
C ARG A 66 -8.15 6.60 -2.60
N PHE A 67 -9.40 6.19 -2.82
CA PHE A 67 -9.78 4.78 -2.87
C PHE A 67 -8.99 4.02 -3.95
N TRP A 68 -8.86 4.60 -5.14
CA TRP A 68 -8.05 4.04 -6.22
C TRP A 68 -6.59 3.86 -5.83
N MET A 69 -5.96 4.90 -5.26
CA MET A 69 -4.58 4.82 -4.79
C MET A 69 -4.40 3.78 -3.67
N ALA A 70 -5.37 3.69 -2.75
CA ALA A 70 -5.38 2.69 -1.68
C ALA A 70 -5.47 1.27 -2.25
N MET A 71 -6.30 1.03 -3.27
CA MET A 71 -6.39 -0.28 -3.91
C MET A 71 -5.09 -0.64 -4.64
N LEU A 72 -4.51 0.30 -5.39
CA LEU A 72 -3.23 0.07 -6.08
C LEU A 72 -2.09 -0.26 -5.11
N LEU A 73 -2.02 0.47 -3.98
CA LEU A 73 -1.02 0.23 -2.96
C LEU A 73 -1.20 -1.13 -2.27
N ALA A 74 -2.44 -1.49 -1.90
CA ALA A 74 -2.76 -2.80 -1.33
C ALA A 74 -2.40 -3.92 -2.31
N TYR A 75 -2.78 -3.75 -3.58
CA TYR A 75 -2.46 -4.70 -4.63
C TYR A 75 -0.95 -4.85 -4.83
N ALA A 76 -0.18 -3.76 -4.82
CA ALA A 76 1.27 -3.83 -4.94
C ALA A 76 1.92 -4.64 -3.81
N VAL A 77 1.45 -4.44 -2.56
CA VAL A 77 1.93 -5.21 -1.40
C VAL A 77 1.56 -6.69 -1.54
N LEU A 78 0.30 -6.99 -1.86
CA LEU A 78 -0.17 -8.36 -2.03
C LEU A 78 0.50 -9.07 -3.20
N PHE A 79 0.71 -8.37 -4.31
CA PHE A 79 1.42 -8.88 -5.48
C PHE A 79 2.88 -9.20 -5.14
N ALA A 80 3.57 -8.30 -4.41
CA ALA A 80 4.94 -8.54 -3.97
C ALA A 80 5.03 -9.77 -3.05
N LEU A 81 4.08 -9.95 -2.14
CA LEU A 81 3.98 -11.14 -1.28
C LEU A 81 3.69 -12.40 -2.09
N ALA A 82 2.75 -12.35 -3.04
CA ALA A 82 2.37 -13.52 -3.85
C ALA A 82 3.46 -13.92 -4.88
N ALA A 83 4.24 -12.96 -5.37
CA ALA A 83 5.33 -13.22 -6.32
C ALA A 83 6.63 -13.66 -5.62
N GLY A 84 6.77 -13.39 -4.32
CA GLY A 84 7.94 -13.76 -3.54
C GLY A 84 7.98 -15.24 -3.19
N SER A 85 9.19 -15.78 -3.02
CA SER A 85 9.34 -17.11 -2.40
C SER A 85 9.02 -17.03 -0.90
N VAL A 86 8.50 -18.10 -0.30
CA VAL A 86 8.26 -18.18 1.16
C VAL A 86 9.50 -17.78 1.95
N ARG A 87 10.68 -18.24 1.52
CA ARG A 87 11.96 -17.87 2.14
C ARG A 87 12.22 -16.36 2.06
N THR A 88 12.00 -15.75 0.90
CA THR A 88 12.19 -14.30 0.72
C THR A 88 11.21 -13.50 1.59
N ILE A 89 9.95 -13.91 1.64
CA ILE A 89 8.92 -13.27 2.48
C ILE A 89 9.34 -13.34 3.95
N LEU A 90 9.75 -14.51 4.43
CA LEU A 90 10.21 -14.68 5.82
C LEU A 90 11.43 -13.81 6.14
N ILE A 91 12.40 -13.71 5.23
CA ILE A 91 13.57 -12.86 5.42
C ILE A 91 13.18 -11.38 5.46
N VAL A 92 12.34 -10.92 4.53
CA VAL A 92 11.93 -9.51 4.46
C VAL A 92 11.08 -9.13 5.66
N VAL A 93 10.02 -9.90 5.93
CA VAL A 93 9.11 -9.66 7.05
C VAL A 93 9.88 -9.79 8.37
N GLY A 94 10.62 -10.88 8.57
CA GLY A 94 11.43 -11.09 9.76
C GLY A 94 12.50 -10.02 9.95
N GLY A 95 13.14 -9.56 8.88
CA GLY A 95 14.12 -8.47 8.91
C GLY A 95 13.50 -7.14 9.29
N VAL A 96 12.33 -6.80 8.75
CA VAL A 96 11.60 -5.57 9.11
C VAL A 96 11.16 -5.60 10.58
N PHE A 97 10.50 -6.67 11.02
CA PHE A 97 10.05 -6.80 12.42
C PHE A 97 11.24 -6.86 13.39
N GLY A 98 12.27 -7.65 13.06
CA GLY A 98 13.48 -7.75 13.86
C GLY A 98 14.21 -6.40 13.95
N GLY A 99 14.32 -5.68 12.83
CA GLY A 99 14.91 -4.34 12.79
C GLY A 99 14.14 -3.32 13.63
N LEU A 100 12.80 -3.33 13.57
CA LEU A 100 11.94 -2.48 14.40
C LEU A 100 12.12 -2.78 15.90
N LEU A 101 12.14 -4.06 16.27
CA LEU A 101 12.29 -4.50 17.66
C LEU A 101 13.68 -4.15 18.19
N VAL A 102 14.74 -4.52 17.46
CA VAL A 102 16.11 -4.19 17.85
C VAL A 102 16.30 -2.67 17.92
N GLY A 103 15.77 -1.92 16.96
CA GLY A 103 15.81 -0.46 16.97
C GLY A 103 15.14 0.15 18.20
N GLU A 104 13.93 -0.31 18.55
CA GLU A 104 13.24 0.15 19.77
C GLU A 104 14.02 -0.23 21.04
N VAL A 105 14.55 -1.46 21.14
CA VAL A 105 15.35 -1.89 22.28
C VAL A 105 16.61 -1.03 22.44
N VAL A 106 17.29 -0.73 21.34
CA VAL A 106 18.48 0.15 21.36
C VAL A 106 18.10 1.56 21.81
N VAL A 107 17.00 2.13 21.30
CA VAL A 107 16.52 3.44 21.73
C VAL A 107 16.17 3.45 23.21
N ARG A 108 15.45 2.43 23.70
CA ARG A 108 15.09 2.29 25.13
C ARG A 108 16.30 2.11 26.02
N PHE A 109 17.33 1.41 25.54
CA PHE A 109 18.58 1.29 26.25
C PHE A 109 19.31 2.64 26.33
N LEU A 110 19.37 3.38 25.21
CA LEU A 110 20.03 4.69 25.14
C LEU A 110 19.29 5.78 25.92
N ASP A 111 17.97 5.67 26.05
CA ASP A 111 17.12 6.56 26.87
C ASP A 111 17.65 6.67 28.31
N ALA A 112 18.18 5.57 28.87
CA ALA A 112 18.77 5.56 30.21
C ALA A 112 20.07 6.38 30.35
N PHE A 113 20.73 6.72 29.23
CA PHE A 113 22.02 7.43 29.21
C PHE A 113 21.92 8.82 28.58
N VAL A 114 20.89 9.08 27.79
CA VAL A 114 20.76 10.30 26.98
C VAL A 114 19.40 10.95 27.23
N LEU A 115 19.41 12.03 28.02
CA LEU A 115 18.22 12.82 28.38
C LEU A 115 17.44 13.36 27.15
N ALA A 116 18.09 13.51 26.00
CA ALA A 116 17.46 13.96 24.77
C ALA A 116 16.54 12.91 24.10
N LEU A 117 16.59 11.65 24.53
CA LEU A 117 15.77 10.56 23.99
C LEU A 117 14.52 10.27 24.85
N GLU A 118 14.30 11.05 25.91
CA GLU A 118 13.21 10.82 26.86
C GLU A 118 11.86 10.77 26.15
N GLY A 119 11.20 9.61 26.23
CA GLY A 119 9.89 9.37 25.63
C GLY A 119 9.89 9.16 24.10
N TRP A 120 11.05 9.12 23.45
CA TRP A 120 11.15 8.83 22.02
C TRP A 120 10.85 7.35 21.74
N SER A 121 10.12 7.07 20.67
CA SER A 121 9.86 5.70 20.20
C SER A 121 10.26 5.56 18.75
N PHE A 122 11.15 4.62 18.49
CA PHE A 122 11.63 4.30 17.15
C PHE A 122 10.49 3.78 16.27
N ILE A 123 9.66 2.89 16.83
CA ILE A 123 8.52 2.33 16.11
C ILE A 123 7.55 3.44 15.70
N ARG A 124 7.23 4.37 16.61
CA ARG A 124 6.39 5.53 16.28
C ARG A 124 7.02 6.38 15.19
N ALA A 125 8.31 6.70 15.29
CA ALA A 125 9.00 7.48 14.27
C ALA A 125 8.94 6.81 12.87
N VAL A 126 9.11 5.48 12.79
CA VAL A 126 8.98 4.75 11.53
C VAL A 126 7.54 4.77 11.02
N LEU A 127 6.56 4.54 11.89
CA LEU A 127 5.14 4.62 11.53
C LEU A 127 4.76 6.03 11.04
N ASP A 128 5.27 7.09 11.69
CA ASP A 128 5.02 8.48 11.31
C ASP A 128 5.65 8.80 9.94
N VAL A 129 6.84 8.26 9.63
CA VAL A 129 7.45 8.41 8.30
C VAL A 129 6.64 7.65 7.23
N LEU A 130 6.14 6.47 7.56
CA LEU A 130 5.41 5.62 6.61
C LEU A 130 3.97 6.11 6.36
N SER A 131 3.31 6.65 7.39
CA SER A 131 1.89 7.02 7.39
C SER A 131 1.64 8.53 7.42
N GLY A 132 2.61 9.33 7.86
CA GLY A 132 2.58 10.79 7.82
C GLY A 132 2.78 11.34 6.41
N TRP A 133 2.89 12.66 6.27
CA TRP A 133 3.22 13.27 4.98
C TRP A 133 4.73 13.44 4.83
N PRO A 134 5.37 13.05 3.71
CA PRO A 134 4.83 12.48 2.46
C PRO A 134 4.99 10.93 2.35
N GLY A 135 4.48 10.19 3.34
CA GLY A 135 4.58 8.74 3.43
C GLY A 135 3.64 7.96 2.49
N PRO A 136 4.03 6.75 2.03
CA PRO A 136 3.27 5.96 1.07
C PRO A 136 1.94 5.45 1.63
N PHE A 137 1.87 5.12 2.94
CA PHE A 137 0.67 4.60 3.58
C PHE A 137 -0.27 5.71 4.08
N ARG A 138 0.04 6.98 3.80
CA ARG A 138 -0.83 8.11 4.17
C ARG A 138 -2.24 7.98 3.62
N VAL A 139 -2.40 7.31 2.47
CA VAL A 139 -3.73 7.08 1.89
C VAL A 139 -4.64 6.30 2.85
N TYR A 140 -4.11 5.43 3.69
CA TYR A 140 -4.90 4.70 4.71
C TYR A 140 -5.04 5.48 6.03
N ALA A 141 -4.04 6.26 6.41
CA ALA A 141 -4.01 6.97 7.69
C ALA A 141 -4.68 8.36 7.67
N GLY A 142 -4.84 8.96 6.48
CA GLY A 142 -5.46 10.28 6.35
C GLY A 142 -6.97 10.25 6.56
N ASN A 143 -7.56 11.38 6.90
CA ASN A 143 -9.01 11.51 7.07
C ASN A 143 -9.74 11.25 5.75
N TRP A 144 -10.58 10.20 5.72
CA TRP A 144 -11.48 9.85 4.62
C TRP A 144 -12.81 10.60 4.67
N MET A 145 -12.88 11.67 5.47
CA MET A 145 -14.01 12.58 5.58
C MET A 145 -13.51 14.02 5.35
N LEU A 146 -14.30 14.85 4.64
CA LEU A 146 -13.94 16.27 4.43
C LEU A 146 -14.01 17.07 5.73
N ILE A 147 -14.94 16.69 6.61
CA ILE A 147 -15.18 17.32 7.90
C ILE A 147 -14.96 16.24 8.96
N ASP A 148 -13.92 16.41 9.78
CA ASP A 148 -13.85 15.75 11.08
C ASP A 148 -14.89 16.43 11.97
N VAL A 149 -15.83 15.65 12.50
CA VAL A 149 -16.76 16.11 13.54
C VAL A 149 -16.18 15.75 14.90
#